data_AF-A0A0D8X915-F1
#
_entry.id   AF-A0A0D8X915-F1
#
_cell.length_a   1.000
_cell.length_b   1.000
_cell.length_c   1.000
_cell.angle_alpha   90.00
_cell.angle_beta   90.00
_cell.angle_gamma   90.00
#
_symmetry.space_group_name_H-M   'P 1'
#
loop_
_entity.id
_entity.type
_entity.pdbx_description
1 polymer ?
#
loop_
_entity_poly.entity_id
_entity_poly.type
_entity_poly.pdbx_seq_one_letter_code
_entity_poly.pdbx_strand_id
1 'polypeptide(L)'
;MIEQIDKYRPCVGIMLFNKQGHVFVRKRFDSDFYWQMPQGGVNDGEDLERAALRQLLEEVGTDKAEVIAESKSLIYYNLPEEFIPACWNRKYSGQKQRWFLMRFCGEDKDININYTDYPEFKKWRWQDSHCHLIYFSDDEIPKIISRAEQNIVKVLHNICVSICDVPKLLKISSSYDYVYSSVGVHPLNITVENGEYIRVDELVEFTKNQKVISIGETGLDSYESNNRINQKKSFALHIEVARITKLPLVIHTRNADDEMIDMLKSEMKNGTFSGIMHCFASSRKLAYQATDLGLYISFSGTITLRMLAY
;
A
#
# COMPACT_ATOMS: atom_id res chain seq x y z
N MET A 1 -6.86 36.75 -6.92
CA MET A 1 -7.13 35.97 -5.70
C MET A 1 -8.47 35.30 -5.91
N ILE A 2 -8.48 33.99 -6.14
CA ILE A 2 -9.72 33.22 -6.13
C ILE A 2 -10.07 33.07 -4.64
N GLU A 3 -11.26 33.50 -4.23
CA GLU A 3 -11.76 33.26 -2.87
C GLU A 3 -11.61 31.77 -2.55
N GLN A 4 -10.88 31.46 -1.49
CA GLN A 4 -10.65 30.08 -1.07
C GLN A 4 -11.98 29.53 -0.56
N ILE A 5 -12.62 28.68 -1.36
CA ILE A 5 -13.91 28.08 -1.01
C ILE A 5 -13.65 27.05 0.10
N ASP A 6 -14.04 27.36 1.34
CA ASP A 6 -13.96 26.45 2.51
C ASP A 6 -14.99 25.30 2.46
N LYS A 7 -15.30 24.82 1.25
CA LYS A 7 -16.29 23.76 1.03
C LYS A 7 -15.62 22.53 0.45
N TYR A 8 -15.69 21.43 1.19
CA TYR A 8 -15.22 20.12 0.77
C TYR A 8 -16.39 19.24 0.32
N ARG A 9 -16.24 18.55 -0.81
CA ARG A 9 -17.23 17.59 -1.32
C ARG A 9 -17.30 16.40 -0.35
N PRO A 10 -18.48 16.09 0.23
CA PRO A 10 -18.62 14.93 1.10
C PRO A 10 -18.53 13.65 0.27
N CYS A 11 -17.63 12.76 0.67
CA CYS A 11 -17.33 11.54 -0.04
C CYS A 11 -17.14 10.37 0.95
N VAL A 12 -17.18 9.15 0.42
CA VAL A 12 -16.79 7.92 1.11
C VAL A 12 -15.73 7.20 0.29
N GLY A 13 -14.81 6.53 0.97
CA GLY A 13 -13.85 5.60 0.38
C GLY A 13 -14.05 4.20 0.96
N ILE A 14 -13.67 3.17 0.22
CA ILE A 14 -13.88 1.78 0.63
C ILE A 14 -12.59 1.00 0.40
N MET A 15 -12.11 0.36 1.45
CA MET A 15 -11.09 -0.68 1.36
C MET A 15 -11.80 -2.03 1.35
N LEU A 16 -11.99 -2.60 0.16
CA LEU A 16 -12.63 -3.90 -0.02
C LEU A 16 -11.56 -5.01 -0.08
N PHE A 17 -11.64 -5.98 0.82
CA PHE A 17 -10.76 -7.16 0.80
C PHE A 17 -11.54 -8.45 0.60
N ASN A 18 -10.95 -9.42 -0.13
CA ASN A 18 -11.55 -10.76 -0.27
C ASN A 18 -11.23 -11.68 0.91
N LYS A 19 -11.76 -12.91 0.89
CA LYS A 19 -11.51 -13.92 1.94
C LYS A 19 -10.04 -14.30 2.10
N GLN A 20 -9.21 -14.03 1.08
CA GLN A 20 -7.77 -14.28 1.06
C GLN A 20 -6.95 -13.05 1.53
N GLY A 21 -7.60 -11.93 1.85
CA GLY A 21 -6.94 -10.70 2.30
C GLY A 21 -6.38 -9.83 1.16
N HIS A 22 -6.67 -10.16 -0.10
CA HIS A 22 -6.29 -9.29 -1.23
C HIS A 22 -7.18 -8.06 -1.28
N VAL A 23 -6.60 -6.92 -1.69
CA VAL A 23 -7.33 -5.66 -1.80
C VAL A 23 -7.85 -5.46 -3.23
N PHE A 24 -9.10 -5.01 -3.34
CA PHE A 24 -9.73 -4.70 -4.61
C PHE A 24 -9.28 -3.33 -5.13
N VAL A 25 -8.79 -3.29 -6.36
CA VAL A 25 -8.43 -2.04 -7.05
C VAL A 25 -8.91 -2.03 -8.50
N ARG A 26 -9.17 -0.83 -9.03
CA ARG A 26 -9.66 -0.60 -10.39
C ARG A 26 -8.86 0.44 -11.14
N LYS A 27 -8.81 0.28 -12.45
CA LYS A 27 -8.12 1.16 -13.39
C LYS A 27 -9.13 2.00 -14.17
N ARG A 28 -9.02 3.33 -14.08
CA ARG A 28 -9.94 4.26 -14.75
C ARG A 28 -9.75 4.27 -16.27
N PHE A 29 -10.77 4.72 -17.01
CA PHE A 29 -10.64 4.93 -18.46
C PHE A 29 -9.72 6.09 -18.82
N ASP A 30 -9.74 7.16 -18.02
CA ASP A 30 -8.99 8.41 -18.23
C ASP A 30 -7.48 8.32 -17.93
N SER A 31 -7.00 7.19 -17.39
CA SER A 31 -5.58 6.99 -17.11
C SER A 31 -5.13 5.55 -17.32
N ASP A 32 -3.91 5.40 -17.84
CA ASP A 32 -3.21 4.12 -17.90
C ASP A 32 -2.29 3.83 -16.71
N PHE A 33 -2.16 4.76 -15.78
CA PHE A 33 -1.18 4.68 -14.69
C PHE A 33 -1.81 4.42 -13.32
N TYR A 34 -3.03 4.92 -13.09
CA TYR A 34 -3.59 4.94 -11.74
C TYR A 34 -4.57 3.79 -11.49
N TRP A 35 -4.34 3.10 -10.36
CA TRP A 35 -5.28 2.15 -9.78
C TRP A 35 -5.84 2.74 -8.50
N GLN A 36 -7.15 2.64 -8.30
CA GLN A 36 -7.82 3.19 -7.13
C GLN A 36 -8.75 2.18 -6.46
N MET A 37 -8.94 2.36 -5.17
CA MET A 37 -9.98 1.68 -4.40
C MET A 37 -11.34 2.35 -4.65
N PRO A 38 -12.45 1.67 -4.32
CA PRO A 38 -13.77 2.29 -4.43
C PRO A 38 -13.95 3.57 -3.64
N GLN A 39 -14.60 4.54 -4.24
CA GLN A 39 -14.94 5.80 -3.58
C GLN A 39 -16.05 6.53 -4.33
N GLY A 40 -16.66 7.51 -3.66
CA GLY A 40 -17.44 8.51 -4.38
C GLY A 40 -18.28 9.40 -3.48
N GLY A 41 -19.26 10.09 -4.07
CA GLY A 41 -19.98 11.18 -3.42
C GLY A 41 -21.08 10.70 -2.46
N VAL A 42 -21.26 11.46 -1.38
CA VAL A 42 -22.40 11.30 -0.45
C VAL A 42 -23.50 12.28 -0.84
N ASN A 43 -24.73 11.80 -0.96
CA ASN A 43 -25.89 12.62 -1.25
C ASN A 43 -26.35 13.40 0.00
N ASP A 44 -27.09 14.50 -0.20
CA ASP A 44 -27.56 15.33 0.91
C ASP A 44 -28.48 14.52 1.84
N GLY A 45 -28.12 14.43 3.12
CA GLY A 45 -28.85 13.66 4.14
C GLY A 45 -28.64 12.14 4.09
N GLU A 46 -27.76 11.65 3.20
CA GLU A 46 -27.45 10.23 3.09
C GLU A 46 -26.55 9.75 4.24
N ASP A 47 -26.91 8.59 4.81
CA ASP A 47 -26.08 7.89 5.77
C ASP A 47 -24.76 7.42 5.13
N LEU A 48 -23.64 7.54 5.83
CA LEU A 48 -22.32 7.28 5.26
C LEU A 48 -22.10 5.80 4.91
N GLU A 49 -22.61 4.88 5.71
CA GLU A 49 -22.49 3.45 5.45
C GLU A 49 -23.33 3.07 4.22
N ARG A 50 -24.56 3.61 4.13
CA ARG A 50 -25.41 3.46 2.93
C ARG A 50 -24.75 4.05 1.69
N ALA A 51 -24.13 5.23 1.80
CA ALA A 51 -23.40 5.83 0.71
C ALA A 51 -22.25 4.93 0.27
N ALA A 52 -21.52 4.31 1.20
CA ALA A 52 -20.43 3.40 0.89
C ALA A 52 -20.92 2.15 0.16
N LEU A 53 -21.99 1.49 0.62
CA LEU A 53 -22.56 0.34 -0.08
C LEU A 53 -23.11 0.71 -1.47
N ARG A 54 -23.74 1.88 -1.61
CA ARG A 54 -24.19 2.40 -2.92
C ARG A 54 -23.01 2.66 -3.86
N GLN A 55 -21.94 3.30 -3.39
CA GLN A 55 -20.72 3.50 -4.18
C GLN A 55 -20.04 2.18 -4.55
N LEU A 56 -20.09 1.19 -3.66
CA LEU A 56 -19.62 -0.17 -3.96
C LEU A 56 -20.42 -0.77 -5.12
N LEU A 57 -21.74 -0.68 -5.07
CA LEU A 57 -22.60 -1.17 -6.13
C LEU A 57 -22.36 -0.42 -7.45
N GLU A 58 -22.32 0.91 -7.43
CA GLU A 58 -22.13 1.75 -8.62
C GLU A 58 -20.79 1.49 -9.30
N GLU A 59 -19.69 1.44 -8.54
CA GLU A 59 -18.37 1.31 -9.15
C GLU A 59 -17.91 -0.15 -9.31
N VAL A 60 -18.32 -1.09 -8.42
CA VAL A 60 -17.88 -2.51 -8.43
C VAL A 60 -18.91 -3.39 -9.15
N GLY A 61 -20.18 -3.00 -9.14
CA GLY A 61 -21.30 -3.81 -9.61
C GLY A 61 -21.86 -4.78 -8.58
N THR A 62 -21.49 -4.63 -7.30
CA THR A 62 -21.99 -5.49 -6.23
C THR A 62 -21.99 -4.79 -4.87
N ASP A 63 -22.98 -5.14 -4.05
CA ASP A 63 -23.10 -4.79 -2.64
C ASP A 63 -22.83 -5.98 -1.70
N LYS A 64 -22.34 -7.11 -2.25
CA LYS A 64 -22.02 -8.34 -1.49
C LYS A 64 -20.78 -8.16 -0.62
N ALA A 65 -20.83 -7.24 0.32
CA ALA A 65 -19.78 -6.95 1.27
C ALA A 65 -20.35 -6.64 2.65
N GLU A 66 -19.56 -6.94 3.67
CA GLU A 66 -19.86 -6.63 5.06
C GLU A 66 -18.96 -5.49 5.52
N VAL A 67 -19.55 -4.48 6.15
CA VAL A 67 -18.82 -3.39 6.80
C VAL A 67 -18.20 -3.92 8.09
N ILE A 68 -16.88 -3.82 8.18
CA ILE A 68 -16.11 -4.31 9.32
C ILE A 68 -15.78 -3.16 10.27
N ALA A 69 -15.40 -2.01 9.70
CA ALA A 69 -15.06 -0.81 10.45
C ALA A 69 -15.20 0.43 9.56
N GLU A 70 -15.24 1.59 10.20
CA GLU A 70 -15.11 2.90 9.54
C GLU A 70 -13.96 3.71 10.17
N SER A 71 -13.42 4.65 9.41
CA SER A 71 -12.37 5.55 9.89
C SER A 71 -12.94 6.42 11.02
N LYS A 72 -12.20 6.58 12.12
CA LYS A 72 -12.67 7.38 13.28
C LYS A 72 -12.85 8.86 12.97
N SER A 73 -12.08 9.38 12.04
CA SER A 73 -12.11 10.79 11.61
C SER A 73 -12.32 10.90 10.11
N LEU A 74 -12.82 12.05 9.68
CA LEU A 74 -12.86 12.44 8.27
C LEU A 74 -11.45 12.76 7.80
N ILE A 75 -11.12 12.30 6.59
CA ILE A 75 -9.87 12.61 5.90
C ILE A 75 -10.15 13.73 4.91
N TYR A 76 -9.34 14.77 4.91
CA TYR A 76 -9.48 15.92 4.01
C TYR A 76 -8.40 15.85 2.93
N TYR A 77 -8.82 16.04 1.69
CA TYR A 77 -7.94 16.09 0.53
C TYR A 77 -8.19 17.40 -0.20
N ASN A 78 -7.15 18.23 -0.33
CA ASN A 78 -7.19 19.44 -1.12
C ASN A 78 -6.92 19.10 -2.59
N LEU A 79 -7.77 19.60 -3.47
CA LEU A 79 -7.50 19.54 -4.90
C LEU A 79 -6.40 20.58 -5.22
N PRO A 80 -5.37 20.24 -6.02
CA PRO A 80 -4.39 21.24 -6.44
C PRO A 80 -5.09 22.41 -7.15
N GLU A 81 -4.62 23.64 -6.92
CA GLU A 81 -5.30 24.86 -7.32
C GLU A 81 -5.59 24.91 -8.83
N GLU A 82 -4.71 24.34 -9.63
CA GLU A 82 -4.83 24.24 -11.08
C GLU A 82 -6.02 23.39 -11.56
N PHE A 83 -6.51 22.44 -10.74
CA PHE A 83 -7.63 21.57 -11.08
C PHE A 83 -8.98 22.08 -10.58
N ILE A 84 -9.01 23.00 -9.59
CA ILE A 84 -10.25 23.58 -9.05
C ILE A 84 -11.15 24.19 -10.14
N PRO A 85 -10.62 24.93 -11.15
CA PRO A 85 -11.44 25.47 -12.22
C PRO A 85 -12.17 24.42 -13.07
N ALA A 86 -11.61 23.22 -13.18
CA ALA A 86 -12.08 22.14 -14.05
C ALA A 86 -13.01 21.14 -13.33
N CYS A 87 -13.02 21.13 -11.99
CA CYS A 87 -13.76 20.14 -11.20
C CYS A 87 -15.01 20.73 -10.53
N TRP A 88 -16.09 19.93 -10.50
CA TRP A 88 -17.31 20.16 -9.72
C TRP A 88 -17.89 21.59 -9.81
N ASN A 89 -17.83 22.22 -10.99
CA ASN A 89 -18.28 23.59 -11.24
C ASN A 89 -17.69 24.61 -10.25
N ARG A 90 -16.44 24.41 -9.80
CA ARG A 90 -15.76 25.25 -8.80
C ARG A 90 -16.46 25.28 -7.44
N LYS A 91 -17.34 24.32 -7.14
CA LYS A 91 -18.14 24.31 -5.90
C LYS A 91 -17.34 23.87 -4.67
N TYR A 92 -16.23 23.18 -4.88
CA TYR A 92 -15.44 22.59 -3.80
C TYR A 92 -13.93 22.77 -4.05
N SER A 93 -13.18 23.02 -2.97
CA SER A 93 -11.71 23.09 -2.96
C SER A 93 -11.04 21.73 -2.77
N GLY A 94 -11.83 20.69 -2.50
CA GLY A 94 -11.33 19.38 -2.17
C GLY A 94 -12.43 18.40 -1.79
N GLN A 95 -12.04 17.26 -1.23
CA GLN A 95 -12.94 16.24 -0.71
C GLN A 95 -12.75 16.04 0.79
N LYS A 96 -13.84 15.69 1.48
CA LYS A 96 -13.80 15.15 2.84
C LYS A 96 -14.36 13.74 2.81
N GLN A 97 -13.57 12.77 3.24
CA GLN A 97 -13.85 11.35 3.08
C GLN A 97 -13.99 10.64 4.43
N ARG A 98 -15.05 9.84 4.59
CA ARG A 98 -15.09 8.75 5.58
C ARG A 98 -14.69 7.46 4.87
N TRP A 99 -13.78 6.69 5.45
CA TRP A 99 -13.35 5.43 4.84
C TRP A 99 -13.97 4.23 5.55
N PHE A 100 -14.43 3.26 4.77
CA PHE A 100 -15.01 2.02 5.25
C PHE A 100 -14.11 0.84 4.90
N LEU A 101 -13.81 0.01 5.89
CA LEU A 101 -13.18 -1.28 5.71
C LEU A 101 -14.28 -2.32 5.47
N MET A 102 -14.27 -2.98 4.32
CA MET A 102 -15.30 -3.93 3.93
C MET A 102 -14.72 -5.28 3.54
N ARG A 103 -15.37 -6.35 3.99
CA ARG A 103 -15.07 -7.73 3.59
C ARG A 103 -15.98 -8.12 2.44
N PHE A 104 -15.42 -8.51 1.30
CA PHE A 104 -16.18 -9.08 0.19
C PHE A 104 -16.68 -10.48 0.55
N CYS A 105 -17.99 -10.66 0.44
CA CYS A 105 -18.70 -11.89 0.79
C CYS A 105 -19.12 -12.70 -0.44
N GLY A 106 -19.01 -12.13 -1.64
CA GLY A 106 -19.36 -12.77 -2.91
C GLY A 106 -18.25 -13.61 -3.53
N GLU A 107 -18.44 -13.92 -4.81
CA GLU A 107 -17.46 -14.54 -5.71
C GLU A 107 -17.02 -13.54 -6.79
N ASP A 108 -15.88 -13.78 -7.44
CA ASP A 108 -15.35 -12.86 -8.47
C ASP A 108 -16.35 -12.60 -9.61
N LYS A 109 -17.23 -13.55 -9.93
CA LYS A 109 -18.30 -13.41 -10.92
C LYS A 109 -19.37 -12.39 -10.55
N ASP A 110 -19.47 -12.03 -9.27
CA ASP A 110 -20.39 -11.00 -8.79
C ASP A 110 -19.86 -9.59 -9.06
N ILE A 111 -18.58 -9.44 -9.43
CA ILE A 111 -17.98 -8.14 -9.75
C ILE A 111 -18.28 -7.79 -11.21
N ASN A 112 -18.98 -6.67 -11.41
CA ASN A 112 -19.29 -6.11 -12.71
C ASN A 112 -18.99 -4.61 -12.74
N ILE A 113 -17.75 -4.25 -13.12
CA ILE A 113 -17.36 -2.83 -13.26
C ILE A 113 -18.07 -2.10 -14.42
N ASN A 114 -18.87 -2.82 -15.22
CA ASN A 114 -19.76 -2.28 -16.25
C ASN A 114 -21.23 -2.28 -15.81
N TYR A 115 -21.48 -2.18 -14.50
CA TYR A 115 -22.84 -2.21 -13.96
C TYR A 115 -23.68 -0.99 -14.36
N THR A 116 -23.05 0.17 -14.53
CA THR A 116 -23.72 1.41 -14.95
C THR A 116 -23.60 1.63 -16.45
N ASP A 117 -24.51 2.41 -17.04
CA ASP A 117 -24.46 2.82 -18.46
C ASP A 117 -23.22 3.68 -18.81
N TYR A 118 -22.49 4.16 -17.78
CA TYR A 118 -21.31 5.00 -17.90
C TYR A 118 -20.17 4.43 -17.06
N PRO A 119 -19.54 3.31 -17.50
CA PRO A 119 -18.49 2.67 -16.73
C PRO A 119 -17.27 3.58 -16.60
N GLU A 120 -16.83 3.82 -15.37
CA GLU A 120 -15.64 4.66 -15.08
C GLU A 120 -14.32 3.88 -15.19
N PHE A 121 -14.38 2.55 -15.17
CA PHE A 121 -13.22 1.67 -15.06
C PHE A 121 -13.14 0.66 -16.20
N LYS A 122 -11.91 0.42 -16.68
CA LYS A 122 -11.64 -0.52 -17.78
C LYS A 122 -11.11 -1.87 -17.31
N LYS A 123 -10.53 -1.94 -16.11
CA LYS A 123 -9.97 -3.17 -15.53
C LYS A 123 -10.12 -3.15 -14.01
N TRP A 124 -10.24 -4.33 -13.41
CA TRP A 124 -10.17 -4.54 -11.97
C TRP A 124 -9.20 -5.69 -11.66
N ARG A 125 -8.67 -5.74 -10.42
CA ARG A 125 -7.91 -6.89 -9.92
C ARG A 125 -7.91 -6.96 -8.40
N TRP A 126 -7.68 -8.16 -7.88
CA TRP A 126 -7.17 -8.38 -6.52
C TRP A 126 -5.66 -8.12 -6.50
N GLN A 127 -5.17 -7.40 -5.49
CA GLN A 127 -3.76 -7.07 -5.31
C GLN A 127 -3.23 -7.66 -4.00
N ASP A 128 -2.09 -8.34 -4.08
CA ASP A 128 -1.23 -8.64 -2.93
C ASP A 128 0.04 -7.77 -3.05
N SER A 129 0.27 -6.90 -2.08
CA SER A 129 1.42 -5.98 -2.08
C SER A 129 2.64 -6.55 -1.35
N HIS A 130 2.52 -7.71 -0.67
CA HIS A 130 3.57 -8.24 0.21
C HIS A 130 3.43 -9.76 0.40
N CYS A 131 4.23 -10.53 -0.33
CA CYS A 131 4.32 -12.00 -0.18
C CYS A 131 5.78 -12.46 -0.04
N HIS A 132 6.01 -13.68 0.44
CA HIS A 132 7.34 -14.30 0.51
C HIS A 132 7.33 -15.67 -0.18
N LEU A 133 7.40 -15.67 -1.51
CA LEU A 133 7.48 -16.91 -2.31
C LEU A 133 8.77 -17.70 -2.04
N ILE A 134 9.82 -17.03 -1.57
CA ILE A 134 11.14 -17.63 -1.35
C ILE A 134 11.14 -18.77 -0.32
N TYR A 135 10.19 -18.77 0.62
CA TYR A 135 10.07 -19.79 1.67
C TYR A 135 9.44 -21.10 1.18
N PHE A 136 8.94 -21.14 -0.05
CA PHE A 136 8.41 -22.34 -0.66
C PHE A 136 9.48 -23.04 -1.51
N SER A 137 9.32 -24.35 -1.67
CA SER A 137 10.20 -25.13 -2.55
C SER A 137 9.96 -24.81 -4.03
N ASP A 138 10.96 -25.12 -4.87
CA ASP A 138 10.90 -24.91 -6.31
C ASP A 138 9.72 -25.69 -6.96
N ASP A 139 9.25 -26.78 -6.35
CA ASP A 139 8.09 -27.56 -6.80
C ASP A 139 6.74 -27.00 -6.31
N GLU A 140 6.73 -26.21 -5.23
CA GLU A 140 5.53 -25.58 -4.67
C GLU A 140 5.22 -24.25 -5.34
N ILE A 141 6.26 -23.47 -5.68
CA ILE A 141 6.11 -22.15 -6.28
C ILE A 141 5.22 -22.20 -7.53
N PRO A 142 5.42 -23.07 -8.55
CA PRO A 142 4.54 -23.15 -9.70
C PRO A 142 3.07 -23.41 -9.34
N LYS A 143 2.81 -24.21 -8.30
CA LYS A 143 1.45 -24.51 -7.82
C LYS A 143 0.82 -23.31 -7.11
N ILE A 144 1.60 -22.55 -6.36
CA ILE A 144 1.16 -21.29 -5.73
C ILE A 144 0.83 -20.27 -6.81
N ILE A 145 1.72 -20.12 -7.80
CA ILE A 145 1.55 -19.22 -8.92
C ILE A 145 0.29 -19.56 -9.73
N SER A 146 0.09 -20.83 -10.09
CA SER A 146 -1.11 -21.27 -10.81
C SER A 146 -2.40 -20.99 -10.01
N ARG A 147 -2.40 -21.21 -8.69
CA ARG A 147 -3.54 -20.84 -7.83
C ARG A 147 -3.75 -19.33 -7.80
N ALA A 148 -2.70 -18.53 -7.72
CA ALA A 148 -2.78 -17.08 -7.76
C ALA A 148 -3.43 -16.60 -9.07
N GLU A 149 -3.06 -17.17 -10.21
CA GLU A 149 -3.68 -16.85 -11.50
C GLU A 149 -5.16 -17.20 -11.57
N GLN A 150 -5.54 -18.39 -11.08
CA GLN A 150 -6.93 -18.84 -10.99
C GLN A 150 -7.78 -17.92 -10.12
N ASN A 151 -7.17 -17.28 -9.11
CA ASN A 151 -7.81 -16.29 -8.24
C ASN A 151 -7.55 -14.83 -8.70
N ILE A 152 -7.14 -14.64 -9.96
CA ILE A 152 -7.00 -13.33 -10.60
C ILE A 152 -6.01 -12.39 -9.85
N VAL A 153 -5.05 -12.96 -9.12
CA VAL A 153 -3.92 -12.21 -8.57
C VAL A 153 -2.91 -12.00 -9.70
N LYS A 154 -2.80 -10.75 -10.14
CA LYS A 154 -2.00 -10.38 -11.32
C LYS A 154 -0.72 -9.63 -11.01
N VAL A 155 -0.41 -9.44 -9.73
CA VAL A 155 0.88 -8.94 -9.25
C VAL A 155 1.18 -9.59 -7.91
N LEU A 156 2.34 -10.22 -7.79
CA LEU A 156 2.89 -10.77 -6.56
C LEU A 156 4.21 -10.06 -6.29
N HIS A 157 4.26 -9.33 -5.17
CA HIS A 157 5.47 -8.63 -4.77
C HIS A 157 6.21 -9.47 -3.72
N ASN A 158 7.26 -10.14 -4.16
CA ASN A 158 8.06 -11.10 -3.40
C ASN A 158 9.17 -10.38 -2.64
N ILE A 159 8.98 -10.27 -1.33
CA ILE A 159 9.75 -9.37 -0.48
C ILE A 159 11.06 -9.98 -0.01
N CYS A 160 12.14 -9.23 -0.23
CA CYS A 160 13.48 -9.51 0.24
C CYS A 160 13.62 -9.20 1.73
N VAL A 161 14.20 -10.11 2.50
CA VAL A 161 14.51 -9.90 3.92
C VAL A 161 16.01 -9.95 4.21
N SER A 162 16.80 -10.55 3.33
CA SER A 162 18.24 -10.70 3.45
C SER A 162 18.90 -10.51 2.10
N ILE A 163 20.09 -9.89 2.06
CA ILE A 163 20.77 -9.70 0.78
C ILE A 163 21.19 -11.01 0.11
N CYS A 164 21.49 -12.04 0.91
CA CYS A 164 21.87 -13.36 0.43
C CYS A 164 20.76 -14.02 -0.42
N ASP A 165 19.51 -13.58 -0.23
CA ASP A 165 18.34 -14.11 -0.91
C ASP A 165 18.10 -13.49 -2.30
N VAL A 166 18.73 -12.35 -2.62
CA VAL A 166 18.49 -11.61 -3.87
C VAL A 166 18.66 -12.48 -5.12
N PRO A 167 19.71 -13.32 -5.26
CA PRO A 167 19.84 -14.18 -6.44
C PRO A 167 18.65 -15.14 -6.61
N LYS A 168 18.14 -15.73 -5.52
CA LYS A 168 16.98 -16.63 -5.56
C LYS A 168 15.70 -15.86 -5.86
N LEU A 169 15.50 -14.68 -5.25
CA LEU A 169 14.35 -13.81 -5.50
C LEU A 169 14.26 -13.40 -6.97
N LEU A 170 15.38 -12.93 -7.54
CA LEU A 170 15.44 -12.53 -8.94
C LEU A 170 15.19 -13.72 -9.87
N LYS A 171 15.73 -14.91 -9.57
CA LYS A 171 15.42 -16.13 -10.32
C LYS A 171 13.91 -16.41 -10.34
N ILE A 172 13.24 -16.33 -9.19
CA ILE A 172 11.79 -16.53 -9.09
C ILE A 172 11.06 -15.46 -9.90
N SER A 173 11.34 -14.18 -9.66
CA SER A 173 10.63 -13.05 -10.29
C SER A 173 10.85 -12.96 -11.80
N SER A 174 12.03 -13.34 -12.29
CA SER A 174 12.29 -13.44 -13.73
C SER A 174 11.61 -14.63 -14.41
N SER A 175 11.17 -15.64 -13.64
CA SER A 175 10.48 -16.83 -14.20
C SER A 175 8.98 -16.60 -14.45
N TYR A 176 8.39 -15.52 -13.93
CA TYR A 176 6.96 -15.26 -14.01
C TYR A 176 6.66 -13.79 -14.28
N ASP A 177 5.77 -13.49 -15.23
CA ASP A 177 5.52 -12.11 -15.69
C ASP A 177 5.04 -11.16 -14.58
N TYR A 178 4.15 -11.65 -13.71
CA TYR A 178 3.50 -10.86 -12.66
C TYR A 178 4.17 -10.98 -11.29
N VAL A 179 5.33 -11.65 -11.19
CA VAL A 179 6.11 -11.68 -9.95
C VAL A 179 7.21 -10.63 -10.03
N TYR A 180 7.29 -9.80 -9.00
CA TYR A 180 8.29 -8.76 -8.83
C TYR A 180 8.94 -8.90 -7.46
N SER A 181 10.08 -8.26 -7.26
CA SER A 181 10.83 -8.31 -6.00
C SER A 181 11.13 -6.93 -5.45
N SER A 182 11.32 -6.89 -4.13
CA SER A 182 12.05 -5.82 -3.47
C SER A 182 13.53 -6.22 -3.33
N VAL A 183 14.40 -5.26 -3.01
CA VAL A 183 15.77 -5.54 -2.56
C VAL A 183 16.07 -4.77 -1.28
N GLY A 184 16.58 -5.44 -0.27
CA GLY A 184 16.89 -4.81 1.00
C GLY A 184 17.14 -5.81 2.12
N VAL A 185 17.35 -5.28 3.32
CA VAL A 185 17.71 -6.05 4.52
C VAL A 185 16.74 -5.72 5.65
N HIS A 186 16.03 -6.76 6.10
CA HIS A 186 15.08 -6.69 7.20
C HIS A 186 15.78 -6.30 8.51
N PRO A 187 15.15 -5.52 9.43
CA PRO A 187 15.75 -5.09 10.69
C PRO A 187 16.34 -6.20 11.57
N LEU A 188 15.86 -7.44 11.44
CA LEU A 188 16.34 -8.60 12.20
C LEU A 188 17.45 -9.40 11.47
N ASN A 189 17.71 -9.09 10.21
CA ASN A 189 18.63 -9.86 9.35
C ASN A 189 19.89 -9.05 9.00
N ILE A 190 20.15 -7.96 9.74
CA ILE A 190 21.29 -7.09 9.49
C ILE A 190 22.58 -7.83 9.85
N THR A 191 23.36 -8.13 8.82
CA THR A 191 24.73 -8.64 8.95
C THR A 191 25.73 -7.49 8.86
N VAL A 192 26.78 -7.55 9.67
CA VAL A 192 27.89 -6.61 9.63
C VAL A 192 29.16 -7.45 9.47
N GLU A 193 29.70 -7.49 8.26
CA GLU A 193 30.90 -8.25 7.94
C GLU A 193 32.10 -7.29 7.94
N ASN A 194 33.15 -7.63 8.70
CA ASN A 194 34.33 -6.76 8.86
C ASN A 194 34.03 -5.32 9.30
N GLY A 195 32.90 -5.10 9.99
CA GLY A 195 32.46 -3.78 10.43
C GLY A 195 31.69 -2.98 9.37
N GLU A 196 31.48 -3.54 8.18
CA GLU A 196 30.77 -2.90 7.07
C GLU A 196 29.36 -3.47 6.90
N TYR A 197 28.45 -2.59 6.50
CA TYR A 197 27.11 -2.94 6.05
C TYR A 197 27.16 -3.16 4.55
N ILE A 198 26.10 -3.75 4.00
CA ILE A 198 25.87 -3.66 2.56
C ILE A 198 25.97 -2.22 2.07
N ARG A 199 26.66 -2.00 0.96
CA ARG A 199 26.85 -0.66 0.43
C ARG A 199 25.66 -0.19 -0.41
N VAL A 200 25.49 1.13 -0.48
CA VAL A 200 24.46 1.79 -1.30
C VAL A 200 24.58 1.39 -2.76
N ASP A 201 25.79 1.38 -3.32
CA ASP A 201 26.02 1.06 -4.74
C ASP A 201 25.72 -0.41 -5.08
N GLU A 202 25.97 -1.33 -4.15
CA GLU A 202 25.58 -2.73 -4.31
C GLU A 202 24.05 -2.89 -4.39
N LEU A 203 23.31 -2.23 -3.50
CA LEU A 203 21.84 -2.23 -3.56
C LEU A 203 21.33 -1.58 -4.84
N VAL A 204 21.89 -0.42 -5.22
CA VAL A 204 21.53 0.27 -6.46
C VAL A 204 21.79 -0.62 -7.68
N GLU A 205 22.86 -1.42 -7.71
CA GLU A 205 23.12 -2.34 -8.81
C GLU A 205 22.00 -3.36 -8.98
N PHE A 206 21.50 -3.96 -7.88
CA PHE A 206 20.38 -4.90 -7.95
C PHE A 206 19.10 -4.25 -8.48
N THR A 207 18.87 -2.95 -8.22
CA THR A 207 17.69 -2.24 -8.72
C THR A 207 17.66 -2.02 -10.22
N LYS A 208 18.78 -2.24 -10.93
CA LYS A 208 18.79 -2.17 -12.40
C LYS A 208 17.99 -3.30 -13.06
N ASN A 209 17.71 -4.38 -12.34
CA ASN A 209 16.84 -5.43 -12.83
C ASN A 209 15.38 -4.95 -12.84
N GLN A 210 14.70 -5.05 -14.00
CA GLN A 210 13.31 -4.59 -14.17
C GLN A 210 12.27 -5.31 -13.29
N LYS A 211 12.63 -6.45 -12.71
CA LYS A 211 11.79 -7.18 -11.74
C LYS A 211 11.90 -6.61 -10.34
N VAL A 212 12.84 -5.70 -10.07
CA VAL A 212 12.96 -5.00 -8.79
C VAL A 212 12.15 -3.72 -8.85
N ILE A 213 11.12 -3.60 -8.01
CA ILE A 213 10.17 -2.47 -8.03
C ILE A 213 10.12 -1.70 -6.72
N SER A 214 10.89 -2.10 -5.71
CA SER A 214 10.93 -1.44 -4.40
C SER A 214 12.20 -1.76 -3.63
N ILE A 215 12.46 -0.99 -2.58
CA ILE A 215 13.56 -1.17 -1.63
C ILE A 215 13.02 -1.66 -0.30
N GLY A 216 13.57 -2.72 0.27
CA GLY A 216 13.13 -3.32 1.53
C GLY A 216 12.93 -4.83 1.39
N GLU A 217 12.35 -5.52 2.37
CA GLU A 217 11.83 -5.03 3.64
C GLU A 217 12.94 -4.41 4.50
N THR A 218 12.72 -3.21 5.05
CA THR A 218 13.69 -2.51 5.91
C THR A 218 12.93 -1.69 6.94
N GLY A 219 13.54 -1.35 8.07
CA GLY A 219 12.91 -0.48 9.07
C GLY A 219 13.38 -0.77 10.48
N LEU A 220 12.47 -0.75 11.44
CA LEU A 220 12.77 -0.91 12.87
C LEU A 220 11.90 -1.99 13.51
N ASP A 221 12.51 -2.94 14.22
CA ASP A 221 11.83 -3.92 15.06
C ASP A 221 12.49 -3.93 16.44
N SER A 222 11.79 -3.38 17.43
CA SER A 222 12.22 -3.34 18.84
C SER A 222 11.57 -4.42 19.70
N TYR A 223 10.78 -5.33 19.10
CA TYR A 223 10.16 -6.43 19.84
C TYR A 223 11.09 -7.64 19.88
N GLU A 224 11.70 -8.01 18.76
CA GLU A 224 12.56 -9.20 18.66
C GLU A 224 14.07 -8.90 18.82
N SER A 225 14.48 -7.62 18.86
CA SER A 225 15.90 -7.24 18.89
C SER A 225 16.17 -5.93 19.64
N ASN A 226 17.36 -5.86 20.25
CA ASN A 226 17.89 -4.66 20.90
C ASN A 226 18.93 -3.92 20.02
N ASN A 227 19.18 -4.36 18.79
CA ASN A 227 20.21 -3.78 17.91
C ASN A 227 19.73 -2.52 17.15
N ARG A 228 19.23 -1.54 17.90
CA ARG A 228 18.61 -0.32 17.36
C ARG A 228 19.56 0.52 16.52
N ILE A 229 20.84 0.57 16.91
CA ILE A 229 21.85 1.38 16.20
C ILE A 229 22.02 0.87 14.77
N ASN A 230 22.16 -0.44 14.59
CA ASN A 230 22.37 -1.02 13.27
C ASN A 230 21.08 -0.96 12.43
N GLN A 231 19.90 -1.13 13.04
CA GLN A 231 18.62 -0.95 12.35
C GLN A 231 18.45 0.46 11.80
N LYS A 232 18.73 1.50 12.61
CA LYS A 232 18.64 2.90 12.14
C LYS A 232 19.62 3.19 11.01
N LYS A 233 20.87 2.70 11.10
CA LYS A 233 21.88 2.85 10.05
C LYS A 233 21.47 2.13 8.76
N SER A 234 21.05 0.87 8.86
CA SER A 234 20.55 0.10 7.73
C SER A 234 19.36 0.80 7.09
N PHE A 235 18.38 1.25 7.87
CA PHE A 235 17.20 1.92 7.34
C PHE A 235 17.54 3.24 6.63
N ALA A 236 18.41 4.07 7.21
CA ALA A 236 18.88 5.30 6.56
C ALA A 236 19.57 5.01 5.22
N LEU A 237 20.38 3.95 5.15
CA LEU A 237 21.03 3.50 3.92
C LEU A 237 20.01 3.10 2.85
N HIS A 238 18.97 2.34 3.20
CA HIS A 238 17.91 1.97 2.25
C HIS A 238 17.11 3.19 1.80
N ILE A 239 16.89 4.19 2.66
CA ILE A 239 16.26 5.45 2.27
C ILE A 239 17.12 6.20 1.24
N GLU A 240 18.44 6.21 1.41
CA GLU A 240 19.36 6.80 0.42
C GLU A 240 19.25 6.08 -0.94
N VAL A 241 19.23 4.74 -0.94
CA VAL A 241 19.01 3.95 -2.16
C VAL A 241 17.66 4.30 -2.82
N ALA A 242 16.59 4.42 -2.04
CA ALA A 242 15.27 4.80 -2.54
C ALA A 242 15.29 6.21 -3.17
N ARG A 243 16.02 7.17 -2.59
CA ARG A 243 16.18 8.51 -3.18
C ARG A 243 16.95 8.50 -4.50
N ILE A 244 18.01 7.69 -4.61
CA ILE A 244 18.83 7.57 -5.82
C ILE A 244 18.02 6.92 -6.95
N THR A 245 17.37 5.81 -6.64
CA THR A 245 16.68 4.95 -7.62
C THR A 245 15.25 5.41 -7.93
N LYS A 246 14.68 6.25 -7.06
CA LYS A 246 13.26 6.66 -7.07
C LYS A 246 12.28 5.51 -6.87
N LEU A 247 12.75 4.34 -6.45
CA LEU A 247 11.91 3.21 -6.07
C LEU A 247 11.32 3.42 -4.66
N PRO A 248 10.06 3.00 -4.42
CA PRO A 248 9.43 3.13 -3.12
C PRO A 248 10.05 2.17 -2.09
N LEU A 249 10.00 2.55 -0.81
CA LEU A 249 10.37 1.69 0.32
C LEU A 249 9.22 0.75 0.74
N VAL A 250 9.57 -0.45 1.21
CA VAL A 250 8.72 -1.35 1.99
C VAL A 250 9.21 -1.30 3.44
N ILE A 251 8.48 -0.54 4.28
CA ILE A 251 8.93 -0.11 5.61
C ILE A 251 8.30 -0.97 6.69
N HIS A 252 9.14 -1.70 7.41
CA HIS A 252 8.81 -2.50 8.58
C HIS A 252 8.83 -1.66 9.85
N THR A 253 7.83 -1.84 10.69
CA THR A 253 7.80 -1.25 12.03
C THR A 253 7.16 -2.20 13.03
N ARG A 254 7.81 -2.41 14.18
CA ARG A 254 7.25 -3.16 15.30
C ARG A 254 7.76 -2.62 16.63
N ASN A 255 6.84 -2.17 17.48
CA ASN A 255 7.13 -1.56 18.79
C ASN A 255 8.20 -0.45 18.77
N ALA A 256 8.25 0.32 17.69
CA ALA A 256 9.29 1.33 17.43
C ALA A 256 8.69 2.65 16.90
N ASP A 257 7.45 2.95 17.26
CA ASP A 257 6.64 3.99 16.64
C ASP A 257 7.27 5.39 16.73
N ASP A 258 7.74 5.79 17.91
CA ASP A 258 8.32 7.12 18.11
C ASP A 258 9.66 7.25 17.35
N GLU A 259 10.53 6.25 17.44
CA GLU A 259 11.78 6.24 16.69
C GLU A 259 11.56 6.21 15.18
N MET A 260 10.53 5.51 14.72
CA MET A 260 10.15 5.46 13.31
C MET A 260 9.67 6.85 12.84
N ILE A 261 8.79 7.52 13.60
CA ILE A 261 8.33 8.88 13.28
C ILE A 261 9.52 9.84 13.16
N ASP A 262 10.42 9.81 14.14
CA ASP A 262 11.58 10.69 14.16
C ASP A 262 12.49 10.46 12.96
N MET A 263 12.75 9.20 12.61
CA MET A 263 13.52 8.84 11.42
C MET A 263 12.87 9.31 10.14
N LEU A 264 11.58 9.01 9.92
CA LEU A 264 10.86 9.40 8.72
C LEU A 264 10.87 10.92 8.54
N LYS A 265 10.62 11.68 9.61
CA LYS A 265 10.66 13.15 9.59
C LYS A 265 12.05 13.70 9.33
N SER A 266 13.06 13.16 9.99
CA SER A 266 14.45 13.60 9.82
C SER A 266 14.90 13.36 8.38
N GLU A 267 14.64 12.17 7.86
CA GLU A 267 15.03 11.79 6.52
C GLU A 267 14.25 12.55 5.45
N MET A 268 12.95 12.79 5.61
CA MET A 268 12.19 13.59 4.64
C MET A 268 12.74 15.03 4.47
N LYS A 269 13.43 15.59 5.47
CA LYS A 269 14.12 16.90 5.35
C LYS A 269 15.35 16.83 4.44
N ASN A 270 16.01 15.68 4.36
CA ASN A 270 17.21 15.46 3.55
C ASN A 270 16.88 15.17 2.07
N GLY A 271 15.61 14.92 1.76
CA GLY A 271 15.13 14.66 0.42
C GLY A 271 13.93 13.71 0.44
N THR A 272 12.97 13.95 -0.45
CA THR A 272 11.75 13.17 -0.52
C THR A 272 12.00 11.75 -1.00
N PHE A 273 11.25 10.81 -0.43
CA PHE A 273 11.17 9.42 -0.86
C PHE A 273 9.72 8.95 -0.75
N SER A 274 9.36 7.91 -1.49
CA SER A 274 8.05 7.26 -1.38
C SER A 274 8.20 5.92 -0.67
N GLY A 275 7.10 5.40 -0.14
CA GLY A 275 7.12 4.09 0.50
C GLY A 275 5.79 3.72 1.12
N ILE A 276 5.74 2.48 1.59
CA ILE A 276 4.59 1.89 2.25
C ILE A 276 5.01 1.34 3.61
N MET A 277 4.26 1.68 4.65
CA MET A 277 4.33 1.01 5.95
C MET A 277 3.63 -0.35 5.78
N HIS A 278 4.40 -1.42 5.65
CA HIS A 278 3.82 -2.73 5.35
C HIS A 278 3.22 -3.36 6.62
N CYS A 279 2.23 -4.25 6.45
CA CYS A 279 1.58 -5.00 7.53
C CYS A 279 1.25 -4.14 8.77
N PHE A 280 0.63 -2.99 8.57
CA PHE A 280 0.54 -1.97 9.62
C PHE A 280 -0.33 -2.43 10.79
N ALA A 281 0.32 -2.62 11.93
CA ALA A 281 -0.29 -2.98 13.21
C ALA A 281 0.19 -2.06 14.36
N SER A 282 0.61 -0.84 14.01
CA SER A 282 1.16 0.18 14.93
C SER A 282 0.11 1.19 15.38
N SER A 283 0.54 2.17 16.19
CA SER A 283 -0.34 3.20 16.74
C SER A 283 -0.92 4.13 15.67
N ARG A 284 -2.08 4.70 15.97
CA ARG A 284 -2.71 5.76 15.18
C ARG A 284 -1.79 6.98 14.98
N LYS A 285 -0.91 7.26 15.93
CA LYS A 285 0.07 8.35 15.85
C LYS A 285 1.01 8.13 14.68
N LEU A 286 1.63 6.96 14.59
CA LEU A 286 2.53 6.62 13.49
C LEU A 286 1.79 6.63 12.15
N ALA A 287 0.57 6.12 12.10
CA ALA A 287 -0.24 6.13 10.88
C ALA A 287 -0.38 7.54 10.30
N TYR A 288 -0.84 8.50 11.12
CA TYR A 288 -1.02 9.88 10.66
C TYR A 288 0.29 10.53 10.25
N GLN A 289 1.34 10.36 11.04
CA GLN A 289 2.63 10.96 10.71
C GLN A 289 3.20 10.39 9.40
N ALA A 290 3.05 9.10 9.14
CA ALA A 290 3.48 8.50 7.88
C ALA A 290 2.67 9.05 6.69
N THR A 291 1.34 9.15 6.82
CA THR A 291 0.50 9.69 5.74
C THR A 291 0.69 11.18 5.51
N ASP A 292 0.93 11.97 6.56
CA ASP A 292 1.23 13.40 6.46
C ASP A 292 2.55 13.64 5.69
N LEU A 293 3.47 12.68 5.74
CA LEU A 293 4.72 12.67 4.99
C LEU A 293 4.57 12.08 3.57
N GLY A 294 3.36 11.73 3.14
CA GLY A 294 3.08 11.19 1.80
C GLY A 294 3.39 9.69 1.64
N LEU A 295 3.55 8.95 2.74
CA LEU A 295 3.72 7.50 2.73
C LEU A 295 2.38 6.78 2.77
N TYR A 296 2.35 5.56 2.24
CA TYR A 296 1.18 4.69 2.26
C TYR A 296 1.19 3.77 3.47
N ILE A 297 0.02 3.23 3.81
CA ILE A 297 -0.15 2.21 4.84
C ILE A 297 -0.80 1.00 4.17
N SER A 298 -0.23 -0.18 4.37
CA SER A 298 -0.88 -1.44 3.97
C SER A 298 -1.47 -2.15 5.18
N PHE A 299 -2.53 -2.92 4.93
CA PHE A 299 -3.13 -3.81 5.91
C PHE A 299 -3.00 -5.24 5.38
N SER A 300 -2.75 -6.18 6.28
CA SER A 300 -2.74 -7.62 5.98
C SER A 300 -3.86 -8.32 6.72
N GLY A 301 -3.94 -9.65 6.62
CA GLY A 301 -4.93 -10.46 7.36
C GLY A 301 -4.91 -10.27 8.88
N THR A 302 -3.84 -9.71 9.45
CA THR A 302 -3.78 -9.34 10.88
C THR A 302 -4.88 -8.39 11.30
N ILE A 303 -5.45 -7.60 10.37
CA ILE A 303 -6.60 -6.72 10.65
C ILE A 303 -7.85 -7.49 11.08
N THR A 304 -7.96 -8.77 10.72
CA THR A 304 -9.08 -9.63 11.10
C THR A 304 -8.89 -10.29 12.47
N LEU A 305 -7.70 -10.18 13.06
CA LEU A 305 -7.45 -10.66 14.41
C LEU A 305 -8.07 -9.66 15.38
N ARG A 306 -8.90 -10.14 16.31
CA ARG A 306 -9.28 -9.37 17.51
C ARG A 306 -8.03 -9.17 18.37
N MET A 307 -7.24 -8.17 18.04
CA MET A 307 -6.23 -7.67 18.96
C MET A 307 -6.99 -6.91 20.05
N LEU A 308 -6.95 -7.43 21.28
CA LEU A 308 -7.29 -6.65 22.47
C LEU A 308 -6.38 -5.41 22.43
N ALA A 309 -6.93 -4.29 21.98
CA ALA A 309 -6.22 -3.03 21.98
C ALA A 309 -5.88 -2.67 23.44
N TYR A 310 -4.59 -2.50 23.72
CA TYR A 310 -4.13 -1.75 24.89
C TYR A 310 -4.33 -0.26 24.64
#